data_AF-A0A497MIK9-F1
#
_entry.id   AF-A0A497MIK9-F1
#
_cell.length_a   1.000
_cell.length_b   1.000
_cell.length_c   1.000
_cell.angle_alpha   90.00
_cell.angle_beta   90.00
_cell.angle_gamma   90.00
#
_symmetry.space_group_name_H-M   'P 1'
#
loop_
_entity.id
_entity.type
_entity.pdbx_description
1 polymer ?
#
loop_
_entity_poly.entity_id
_entity_poly.type
_entity_poly.pdbx_seq_one_letter_code
_entity_poly.pdbx_strand_id
1 'polypeptide(L)'
;MSRLELVQREALSLDEAYKLLPRDFLEYVKSKAEKNKGRPTWLSRYEKPLNTVLKICELVWLKGKTANEVANMKSINTSYRNIYRLLNDIAKWRSQLEEWIMLIKPKITLDFRSHPLIRKWEDRIRLSGSLSQLDLIPTMEWVITGKRTRSVKCKFNYPDDYEPVRDPAKFDLQEAQKFIIAFNRANNLKQAPSHIRRAIRHFLMVAREINIPRGFGKTYGLSGEKSSIGKYGHVRLTEEQIYRVDEYLFKRSLLEEDFSLKNSEGETIVSIPNIYRHVRVVFNCFLEMFPRPSSALRMPRGAIKLNEDSAEITIFERKTGDQWSKYILASFAHGKHTLQLLREYLDETDYPYPFAGSYKPLSDRHVDKLRKGINKKLKEAYRYASVTDEYFYTHPLYALRHSGAQIWLQRTNWDYALISEMGWRDISTLRLFYGRMPAQIFQKKVMTLKQTGGMI
;
A
#
# COMPACT_ATOMS: atom_id res chain seq x y z
N MET A 1 36.57 -10.75 -3.22
CA MET A 1 36.60 -9.58 -2.32
C MET A 1 37.77 -9.73 -1.37
N SER A 2 38.57 -8.69 -1.21
CA SER A 2 39.71 -8.70 -0.31
C SER A 2 39.26 -8.56 1.15
N ARG A 3 40.09 -8.99 2.11
CA ARG A 3 39.84 -8.78 3.56
C ARG A 3 39.65 -7.29 3.88
N LEU A 4 40.41 -6.41 3.20
CA LEU A 4 40.29 -4.95 3.36
C LEU A 4 38.91 -4.43 2.95
N GLU A 5 38.37 -4.88 1.82
CA GLU A 5 37.06 -4.44 1.33
C GLU A 5 35.93 -4.77 2.33
N LEU A 6 36.03 -5.90 3.04
CA LEU A 6 35.05 -6.29 4.04
C LEU A 6 35.19 -5.50 5.35
N VAL A 7 36.42 -5.19 5.78
CA VAL A 7 36.69 -4.39 6.97
C VAL A 7 36.20 -2.94 6.82
N GLN A 8 36.26 -2.39 5.60
CA GLN A 8 35.84 -1.03 5.29
C GLN A 8 34.32 -0.82 5.24
N ARG A 9 33.52 -1.89 5.23
CA ARG A 9 32.05 -1.78 5.24
C ARG A 9 31.53 -1.17 6.53
N GLU A 10 30.38 -0.50 6.47
CA GLU A 10 29.68 0.03 7.65
C GLU A 10 28.86 -1.06 8.38
N ALA A 11 28.48 -2.13 7.68
CA ALA A 11 27.71 -3.24 8.23
C ALA A 11 28.12 -4.58 7.60
N LEU A 12 28.06 -5.66 8.39
CA LEU A 12 28.36 -7.03 7.98
C LEU A 12 27.31 -7.99 8.57
N SER A 13 26.91 -9.01 7.81
CA SER A 13 26.17 -10.13 8.38
C SER A 13 27.08 -10.97 9.30
N LEU A 14 26.48 -11.71 10.23
CA LEU A 14 27.23 -12.57 11.17
C LEU A 14 28.12 -13.59 10.43
N ASP A 15 27.60 -14.19 9.36
CA ASP A 15 28.33 -15.19 8.56
C ASP A 15 29.51 -14.58 7.80
N GLU A 16 29.35 -13.36 7.26
CA GLU A 16 30.44 -12.65 6.59
C GLU A 16 31.50 -12.19 7.58
N ALA A 17 31.09 -11.74 8.77
CA ALA A 17 32.01 -11.38 9.83
C ALA A 17 32.86 -12.59 10.24
N TYR A 18 32.29 -13.78 10.38
CA TYR A 18 33.07 -14.98 10.72
C TYR A 18 34.07 -15.41 9.65
N LYS A 19 33.83 -15.12 8.37
CA LYS A 19 34.80 -15.39 7.30
C LYS A 19 36.10 -14.58 7.42
N LEU A 20 36.10 -13.50 8.21
CA LEU A 20 37.28 -12.67 8.47
C LEU A 20 38.17 -13.22 9.59
N LEU A 21 37.67 -14.18 10.37
CA LEU A 21 38.46 -14.88 11.38
C LEU A 21 39.43 -15.85 10.69
N PRO A 22 40.63 -16.09 11.26
CA PRO A 22 41.58 -17.04 10.69
C PRO A 22 40.95 -18.44 10.55
N ARG A 23 41.13 -19.10 9.39
CA ARG A 23 40.55 -20.43 9.13
C ARG A 23 41.02 -21.46 10.16
N ASP A 24 42.31 -21.49 10.43
CA ASP A 24 42.92 -22.38 11.42
C ASP A 24 42.39 -22.12 12.84
N PHE A 25 41.97 -20.88 13.16
CA PHE A 25 41.30 -20.57 14.42
C PHE A 25 39.89 -21.15 14.46
N LEU A 26 39.12 -20.98 13.37
CA LEU A 26 37.77 -21.55 13.26
C LEU A 26 37.81 -23.08 13.38
N GLU A 27 38.77 -23.74 12.72
CA GLU A 27 38.99 -25.18 12.81
C GLU A 27 39.45 -25.61 14.20
N TYR A 28 40.31 -24.82 14.86
CA TYR A 28 40.69 -25.07 16.25
C TYR A 28 39.46 -25.03 17.17
N VAL A 29 38.62 -23.99 17.08
CA VAL A 29 37.43 -23.87 17.92
C VAL A 29 36.44 -25.00 17.62
N LYS A 30 36.26 -25.36 16.35
CA LYS A 30 35.39 -26.46 15.93
C LYS A 30 35.88 -27.81 16.48
N SER A 31 37.17 -28.12 16.34
CA SER A 31 37.75 -29.37 16.86
C SER A 31 37.70 -29.46 18.39
N LYS A 32 37.79 -28.32 19.09
CA LYS A 32 37.59 -28.25 20.54
C LYS A 32 36.13 -28.33 20.95
N ALA A 33 35.17 -28.07 20.06
CA ALA A 33 33.74 -28.19 20.34
C ALA A 33 33.17 -29.57 20.01
N GLU A 34 33.78 -30.31 19.09
CA GLU A 34 33.38 -31.66 18.71
C GLU A 34 33.65 -32.69 19.82
N LYS A 35 32.69 -33.60 20.05
CA LYS A 35 32.86 -34.72 20.97
C LYS A 35 33.68 -35.82 20.30
N ASN A 36 34.98 -35.88 20.56
CA ASN A 36 35.77 -37.07 20.24
C ASN A 36 35.43 -38.24 21.20
N LYS A 37 35.83 -39.47 20.86
CA LYS A 37 35.57 -40.75 21.58
C LYS A 37 36.13 -40.84 23.03
N GLY A 38 36.12 -39.74 23.78
CA GLY A 38 36.59 -39.61 25.17
C GLY A 38 35.82 -38.53 25.95
N ARG A 39 36.42 -38.00 27.03
CA ARG A 39 35.77 -37.01 27.91
C ARG A 39 35.42 -35.72 27.13
N PRO A 40 34.15 -35.24 27.16
CA PRO A 40 33.76 -34.03 26.46
C PRO A 40 34.58 -32.82 26.93
N THR A 41 35.06 -32.04 25.97
CA THR A 41 35.70 -30.74 26.25
C THR A 41 34.70 -29.79 26.89
N TRP A 42 35.18 -28.85 27.72
CA TRP A 42 34.28 -27.89 28.38
C TRP A 42 33.57 -26.96 27.37
N LEU A 43 34.20 -26.69 26.22
CA LEU A 43 33.62 -25.89 25.13
C LEU A 43 32.44 -26.57 24.43
N SER A 44 32.36 -27.91 24.44
CA SER A 44 31.23 -28.65 23.86
C SER A 44 29.89 -28.42 24.59
N ARG A 45 29.91 -27.78 25.76
CA ARG A 45 28.72 -27.51 26.60
C ARG A 45 27.96 -26.25 26.18
N TYR A 46 28.55 -25.39 25.36
CA TYR A 46 27.90 -24.16 24.91
C TYR A 46 27.20 -24.38 23.57
N GLU A 47 26.00 -23.83 23.43
CA GLU A 47 25.24 -23.82 22.18
C GLU A 47 26.00 -23.12 21.04
N LYS A 48 26.80 -22.08 21.37
CA LYS A 48 27.62 -21.32 20.42
C LYS A 48 29.07 -21.20 20.91
N PRO A 49 29.90 -22.24 20.70
CA PRO A 49 31.28 -22.29 21.20
C PRO A 49 32.15 -21.13 20.68
N LEU A 50 32.04 -20.79 19.39
CA LEU A 50 32.78 -19.68 18.79
C LEU A 50 32.46 -18.33 19.46
N ASN A 51 31.18 -18.05 19.72
CA ASN A 51 30.77 -16.82 20.39
C ASN A 51 31.32 -16.75 21.82
N THR A 52 31.40 -17.89 22.49
CA THR A 52 31.93 -18.01 23.85
C THR A 52 33.42 -17.72 23.89
N VAL A 53 34.19 -18.30 22.95
CA VAL A 53 35.63 -18.04 22.81
C VAL A 53 35.90 -16.57 22.49
N LEU A 54 35.19 -15.99 21.51
CA LEU A 54 35.32 -14.57 21.17
C LEU A 54 34.95 -13.65 22.35
N LYS A 55 33.99 -14.05 23.19
CA LYS A 55 33.63 -13.31 24.40
C LYS A 55 34.73 -13.37 25.46
N ILE A 56 35.38 -14.52 25.64
CA ILE A 56 36.54 -14.67 26.52
C ILE A 56 37.68 -13.76 26.06
N CYS A 57 37.99 -13.76 24.76
CA CYS A 57 39.00 -12.87 24.17
C CYS A 57 38.69 -11.39 24.45
N GLU A 58 37.44 -10.96 24.22
CA GLU A 58 37.01 -9.57 24.51
C GLU A 58 37.23 -9.21 25.99
N LEU A 59 36.87 -10.10 26.91
CA LEU A 59 36.96 -9.83 28.34
C LEU A 59 38.41 -9.76 28.84
N VAL A 60 39.27 -10.67 28.37
CA VAL A 60 40.65 -10.76 28.86
C VAL A 60 41.56 -9.78 28.14
N TRP A 61 41.53 -9.75 26.81
CA TRP A 61 42.51 -8.99 26.03
C TRP A 61 42.14 -7.52 25.85
N LEU A 62 40.85 -7.18 25.79
CA LEU A 62 40.41 -5.79 25.58
C LEU A 62 39.90 -5.11 26.85
N LYS A 63 39.31 -5.88 27.78
CA LYS A 63 38.72 -5.35 29.03
C LYS A 63 39.58 -5.62 30.27
N GLY A 64 40.78 -6.18 30.09
CA GLY A 64 41.77 -6.35 31.15
C GLY A 64 41.36 -7.30 32.28
N LYS A 65 40.36 -8.17 32.07
CA LYS A 65 39.96 -9.13 33.11
C LYS A 65 40.96 -10.28 33.19
N THR A 66 41.20 -10.76 34.40
CA THR A 66 42.02 -11.94 34.63
C THR A 66 41.26 -13.21 34.18
N ALA A 67 42.02 -14.25 33.80
CA ALA A 67 41.43 -15.55 33.45
C ALA A 67 40.61 -16.15 34.60
N ASN A 68 40.94 -15.83 35.85
CA ASN A 68 40.21 -16.30 37.03
C ASN A 68 38.85 -15.62 37.17
N GLU A 69 38.80 -14.29 36.99
CA GLU A 69 37.53 -13.55 37.00
C GLU A 69 36.59 -14.01 35.87
N VAL A 70 37.14 -14.27 34.69
CA VAL A 70 36.37 -14.75 33.53
C VAL A 70 35.86 -16.17 33.72
N ALA A 71 36.67 -17.06 34.31
CA ALA A 71 36.28 -18.44 34.61
C ALA A 71 35.06 -18.51 35.55
N ASN A 72 34.99 -17.61 36.54
CA ASN A 72 33.93 -17.55 37.56
C ASN A 72 32.66 -16.82 37.09
N MET A 73 32.63 -16.26 35.87
CA MET A 73 31.42 -15.62 35.35
C MET A 73 30.33 -16.65 35.09
N LYS A 74 29.09 -16.37 35.52
CA LYS A 74 27.92 -17.25 35.30
C LYS A 74 27.71 -17.66 33.84
N SER A 75 28.05 -16.78 32.89
CA SER A 75 27.93 -17.03 31.44
C SER A 75 28.99 -17.97 30.86
N ILE A 76 30.09 -18.19 31.59
CA ILE A 76 31.21 -19.03 31.17
C ILE A 76 31.29 -20.24 32.09
N ASN A 77 31.41 -20.06 33.41
CA ASN A 77 31.32 -21.13 34.40
C ASN A 77 32.22 -22.34 34.08
N THR A 78 33.53 -22.11 34.11
CA THR A 78 34.56 -23.14 33.87
C THR A 78 35.73 -22.95 34.84
N SER A 79 36.75 -23.81 34.79
CA SER A 79 37.94 -23.64 35.63
C SER A 79 38.91 -22.60 35.06
N TYR A 80 39.65 -21.92 35.93
CA TYR A 80 40.76 -21.04 35.54
C TYR A 80 41.73 -21.72 34.56
N ARG A 81 42.10 -22.98 34.82
CA ARG A 81 43.02 -23.76 33.96
C ARG A 81 42.49 -23.92 32.54
N ASN A 82 41.18 -24.04 32.37
CA ASN A 82 40.56 -24.16 31.05
C ASN A 82 40.64 -22.85 30.27
N ILE A 83 40.39 -21.71 30.92
CA ILE A 83 40.53 -20.39 30.30
C ILE A 83 41.99 -20.09 29.96
N TYR A 84 42.91 -20.36 30.90
CA TYR A 84 44.34 -20.16 30.70
C TYR A 84 44.89 -20.97 29.51
N ARG A 85 44.56 -22.27 29.44
CA ARG A 85 44.96 -23.13 28.31
C ARG A 85 44.37 -22.65 26.99
N LEU A 86 43.08 -22.30 26.97
CA LEU A 86 42.44 -21.77 25.78
C LEU A 86 43.17 -20.52 25.27
N LEU A 87 43.41 -19.54 26.14
CA LEU A 87 44.06 -18.28 25.77
C LEU A 87 45.48 -18.49 25.23
N ASN A 88 46.25 -19.40 25.83
CA ASN A 88 47.59 -19.74 25.33
C ASN A 88 47.53 -20.41 23.95
N ASP A 89 46.63 -21.36 23.74
CA ASP A 89 46.49 -22.05 22.46
C ASP A 89 46.11 -21.08 21.32
N ILE A 90 45.29 -20.07 21.63
CA ILE A 90 44.80 -19.09 20.65
C ILE A 90 45.62 -17.79 20.57
N ALA A 91 46.66 -17.64 21.42
CA ALA A 91 47.47 -16.42 21.51
C ALA A 91 48.13 -16.04 20.17
N LYS A 92 48.45 -17.04 19.34
CA LYS A 92 49.01 -16.83 17.99
C LYS A 92 48.10 -16.05 17.03
N TRP A 93 46.79 -15.98 17.30
CA TRP A 93 45.82 -15.20 16.53
C TRP A 93 45.40 -13.90 17.21
N ARG A 94 46.03 -13.53 18.34
CA ARG A 94 45.59 -12.43 19.22
C ARG A 94 45.31 -11.14 18.47
N SER A 95 46.27 -10.62 17.70
CA SER A 95 46.12 -9.34 17.00
C SER A 95 44.94 -9.34 16.02
N GLN A 96 44.70 -10.48 15.33
CA GLN A 96 43.61 -10.62 14.37
C GLN A 96 42.25 -10.72 15.06
N LEU A 97 42.20 -11.35 16.23
CA LEU A 97 40.99 -11.46 17.05
C LEU A 97 40.65 -10.13 17.72
N GLU A 98 41.64 -9.38 18.23
CA GLU A 98 41.45 -8.03 18.76
C GLU A 98 40.94 -7.07 17.67
N GLU A 99 41.56 -7.07 16.49
CA GLU A 99 41.10 -6.31 15.32
C GLU A 99 39.65 -6.66 14.97
N TRP A 100 39.31 -7.94 14.90
CA TRP A 100 37.95 -8.39 14.62
C TRP A 100 36.96 -7.92 15.69
N ILE A 101 37.31 -8.03 16.97
CA ILE A 101 36.41 -7.63 18.07
C ILE A 101 36.21 -6.12 18.11
N MET A 102 37.25 -5.31 17.83
CA MET A 102 37.16 -3.85 17.88
C MET A 102 36.52 -3.25 16.63
N LEU A 103 36.85 -3.76 15.44
CA LEU A 103 36.46 -3.15 14.17
C LEU A 103 35.29 -3.85 13.48
N ILE A 104 35.15 -5.17 13.64
CA ILE A 104 34.16 -5.96 12.91
C ILE A 104 32.92 -6.22 13.77
N LYS A 105 33.10 -6.66 15.01
CA LYS A 105 31.97 -7.01 15.91
C LYS A 105 30.93 -5.90 16.07
N PRO A 106 31.28 -4.59 16.18
CA PRO A 106 30.28 -3.52 16.28
C PRO A 106 29.45 -3.31 15.02
N LYS A 107 29.96 -3.78 13.87
CA LYS A 107 29.32 -3.66 12.55
C LYS A 107 28.40 -4.84 12.23
N ILE A 108 28.31 -5.82 13.13
CA ILE A 108 27.46 -6.99 12.93
C ILE A 108 26.00 -6.61 13.15
N THR A 109 25.20 -6.65 12.09
CA THR A 109 23.76 -6.46 12.17
C THR A 109 23.08 -7.81 12.44
N LEU A 110 22.35 -7.91 13.56
CA LEU A 110 21.66 -9.15 13.98
C LEU A 110 20.35 -9.37 13.22
N ASP A 111 19.75 -8.31 12.68
CA ASP A 111 18.50 -8.34 11.91
C ASP A 111 18.46 -7.27 10.81
N PHE A 112 17.51 -7.41 9.89
CA PHE A 112 17.31 -6.48 8.77
C PHE A 112 17.04 -5.04 9.24
N ARG A 113 16.27 -4.89 10.33
CA ARG A 113 15.79 -3.60 10.83
C ARG A 113 16.86 -2.77 11.52
N SER A 114 17.87 -3.41 12.10
CA SER A 114 19.01 -2.74 12.72
C SER A 114 20.03 -2.22 11.71
N HIS A 115 19.92 -2.59 10.43
CA HIS A 115 20.86 -2.15 9.40
C HIS A 115 20.81 -0.62 9.22
N PRO A 116 21.95 0.10 9.22
CA PRO A 116 21.99 1.56 9.13
C PRO A 116 21.21 2.14 7.94
N LEU A 117 21.36 1.52 6.77
CA LEU A 117 20.60 1.87 5.56
C LEU A 117 19.08 1.79 5.74
N ILE A 118 18.59 0.79 6.50
CA ILE A 118 17.16 0.59 6.73
C ILE A 118 16.63 1.61 7.74
N ARG A 119 17.40 1.94 8.78
CA ARG A 119 17.08 3.03 9.71
C ARG A 119 17.02 4.37 9.00
N LYS A 120 18.04 4.68 8.19
CA LYS A 120 18.08 5.89 7.33
C LYS A 120 16.85 5.97 6.41
N TRP A 121 16.42 4.83 5.85
CA TRP A 121 15.23 4.76 5.01
C TRP A 121 13.95 5.05 5.79
N GLU A 122 13.80 4.46 6.97
CA GLU A 122 12.67 4.71 7.87
C GLU A 122 12.60 6.19 8.30
N ASP A 123 13.73 6.76 8.71
CA ASP A 123 13.82 8.17 9.12
C ASP A 123 13.43 9.11 7.97
N ARG A 124 13.90 8.84 6.75
CA ARG A 124 13.51 9.61 5.55
C ARG A 124 12.01 9.54 5.27
N ILE A 125 11.39 8.37 5.43
CA ILE A 125 9.94 8.23 5.29
C ILE A 125 9.23 9.11 6.32
N ARG A 126 9.65 9.06 7.59
CA ARG A 126 9.06 9.85 8.68
C ARG A 126 9.22 11.35 8.44
N LEU A 127 10.41 11.80 8.05
CA LEU A 127 10.70 13.20 7.73
C LEU A 127 9.85 13.72 6.56
N SER A 128 9.59 12.88 5.55
CA SER A 128 8.75 13.26 4.40
C SER A 128 7.25 13.37 4.72
N GLY A 129 6.82 12.94 5.92
CA GLY A 129 5.41 12.84 6.30
C GLY A 129 4.63 11.72 5.58
N SER A 130 5.26 10.96 4.68
CA SER A 130 4.61 9.91 3.89
C SER A 130 4.49 8.59 4.65
N LEU A 131 3.91 8.60 5.85
CA LEU A 131 3.87 7.45 6.78
C LEU A 131 3.34 6.15 6.18
N SER A 132 2.44 6.22 5.19
CA SER A 132 1.96 5.04 4.44
C SER A 132 3.07 4.25 3.71
N GLN A 133 4.25 4.85 3.50
CA GLN A 133 5.40 4.19 2.90
C GLN A 133 6.14 3.28 3.90
N LEU A 134 5.87 3.37 5.20
CA LEU A 134 6.43 2.46 6.21
C LEU A 134 6.01 1.00 5.93
N ASP A 135 4.84 0.79 5.32
CA ASP A 135 4.35 -0.54 4.89
C ASP A 135 5.22 -1.20 3.80
N LEU A 136 6.13 -0.44 3.17
CA LEU A 136 7.07 -0.97 2.19
C LEU A 136 8.24 -1.71 2.85
N ILE A 137 8.62 -1.34 4.07
CA ILE A 137 9.79 -1.90 4.75
C ILE A 137 9.59 -3.40 5.05
N PRO A 138 8.45 -3.88 5.59
CA PRO A 138 8.21 -5.31 5.74
C PRO A 138 8.26 -6.08 4.41
N THR A 139 7.76 -5.49 3.32
CA THR A 139 7.81 -6.11 2.00
C THR A 139 9.26 -6.26 1.55
N MET A 140 10.08 -5.23 1.75
CA MET A 140 11.51 -5.26 1.40
C MET A 140 12.30 -6.23 2.27
N GLU A 141 11.98 -6.32 3.56
CA GLU A 141 12.58 -7.30 4.48
C GLU A 141 12.38 -8.73 3.96
N TRP A 142 11.16 -9.05 3.50
CA TRP A 142 10.89 -10.34 2.88
C TRP A 142 11.64 -10.53 1.55
N VAL A 143 11.74 -9.51 0.69
CA VAL A 143 12.53 -9.56 -0.55
C VAL A 143 14.02 -9.83 -0.29
N ILE A 144 14.59 -9.22 0.75
CA ILE A 144 16.02 -9.30 1.06
C ILE A 144 16.38 -10.56 1.86
N THR A 145 15.49 -11.02 2.74
CA THR A 145 15.80 -12.10 3.68
C THR A 145 15.13 -13.43 3.34
N GLY A 146 14.14 -13.44 2.44
CA GLY A 146 13.24 -14.56 2.22
C GLY A 146 12.29 -14.86 3.40
N LYS A 147 12.46 -14.21 4.55
CA LYS A 147 11.67 -14.46 5.75
C LYS A 147 10.37 -13.66 5.72
N ARG A 148 9.25 -14.36 5.79
CA ARG A 148 7.93 -13.74 5.86
C ARG A 148 7.68 -13.22 7.29
N THR A 149 7.48 -11.92 7.43
CA THR A 149 7.04 -11.33 8.70
C THR A 149 5.50 -11.35 8.79
N ARG A 150 4.94 -11.30 10.01
CA ARG A 150 3.47 -11.25 10.22
C ARG A 150 2.80 -10.09 9.48
N SER A 151 3.55 -9.01 9.26
CA SER A 151 3.14 -7.82 8.52
C SER A 151 3.11 -8.00 6.99
N VAL A 152 3.77 -9.01 6.43
CA VAL A 152 3.82 -9.23 4.98
C VAL A 152 2.57 -9.99 4.53
N LYS A 153 1.60 -9.23 4.00
CA LYS A 153 0.40 -9.74 3.31
C LYS A 153 0.71 -10.18 1.87
N CYS A 154 1.82 -10.90 1.67
CA CYS A 154 2.20 -11.45 0.37
C CYS A 154 1.74 -12.91 0.30
N LYS A 155 0.83 -13.24 -0.62
CA LYS A 155 0.36 -14.62 -0.86
C LYS A 155 1.22 -15.40 -1.86
N PHE A 156 2.33 -14.82 -2.28
CA PHE A 156 3.18 -15.34 -3.35
C PHE A 156 4.33 -16.14 -2.76
N ASN A 157 4.75 -17.16 -3.50
CA ASN A 157 5.89 -18.00 -3.14
C ASN A 157 7.18 -17.22 -3.31
N TYR A 158 8.11 -17.42 -2.38
CA TYR A 158 9.47 -16.92 -2.56
C TYR A 158 10.18 -17.79 -3.60
N PRO A 159 10.95 -17.20 -4.53
CA PRO A 159 11.67 -17.97 -5.55
C PRO A 159 12.75 -18.86 -4.95
N ASP A 160 12.67 -20.17 -5.20
CA ASP A 160 13.68 -21.15 -4.74
C ASP A 160 15.02 -21.02 -5.49
N ASP A 161 14.98 -20.50 -6.73
CA ASP A 161 16.14 -20.29 -7.60
C ASP A 161 16.83 -18.92 -7.38
N TYR A 162 16.45 -18.19 -6.34
CA TYR A 162 17.01 -16.89 -6.01
C TYR A 162 17.68 -16.90 -4.64
N GLU A 163 18.99 -16.66 -4.61
CA GLU A 163 19.73 -16.49 -3.37
C GLU A 163 19.53 -15.06 -2.82
N PRO A 164 18.90 -14.90 -1.64
CA PRO A 164 18.63 -13.57 -1.10
C PRO A 164 19.92 -12.81 -0.77
N VAL A 165 20.00 -11.56 -1.22
CA VAL A 165 21.11 -10.67 -0.87
C VAL A 165 20.93 -10.19 0.56
N ARG A 166 21.47 -10.97 1.50
CA ARG A 166 21.35 -10.78 2.96
C ARG A 166 21.82 -9.42 3.47
N ASP A 167 22.61 -8.70 2.67
CA ASP A 167 23.10 -7.35 2.94
C ASP A 167 22.31 -6.32 2.11
N PRO A 168 21.42 -5.50 2.73
CA PRO A 168 20.67 -4.45 2.04
C PRO A 168 21.55 -3.50 1.19
N ALA A 169 22.79 -3.24 1.59
CA ALA A 169 23.71 -2.36 0.86
C ALA A 169 24.22 -2.96 -0.46
N LYS A 170 24.00 -4.26 -0.71
CA LYS A 170 24.30 -4.92 -1.99
C LYS A 170 23.09 -5.03 -2.91
N PHE A 171 21.88 -4.80 -2.43
CA PHE A 171 20.66 -4.93 -3.24
C PHE A 171 20.47 -3.74 -4.20
N ASP A 172 20.99 -3.86 -5.42
CA ASP A 172 20.99 -2.83 -6.47
C ASP A 172 19.96 -3.10 -7.59
N LEU A 173 20.05 -2.39 -8.72
CA LEU A 173 19.13 -2.55 -9.86
C LEU A 173 19.24 -3.92 -10.54
N GLN A 174 20.45 -4.47 -10.68
CA GLN A 174 20.66 -5.78 -11.29
C GLN A 174 20.10 -6.86 -10.39
N GLU A 175 20.33 -6.72 -9.09
CA GLU A 175 19.84 -7.66 -8.10
C GLU A 175 18.32 -7.62 -7.97
N ALA A 176 17.73 -6.42 -8.02
CA ALA A 176 16.29 -6.26 -8.13
C ALA A 176 15.72 -6.96 -9.37
N GLN A 177 16.40 -6.88 -10.51
CA GLN A 177 15.97 -7.54 -11.74
C GLN A 177 16.04 -9.06 -11.62
N LYS A 178 17.13 -9.61 -11.05
CA LYS A 178 17.24 -11.07 -10.78
C LYS A 178 16.10 -11.55 -9.90
N PHE A 179 15.85 -10.85 -8.79
CA PHE A 179 14.74 -11.17 -7.90
C PHE A 179 13.40 -11.15 -8.64
N ILE A 180 13.11 -10.10 -9.41
CA ILE A 180 11.83 -9.97 -10.14
C ILE A 180 11.65 -11.09 -11.18
N ILE A 181 12.72 -11.47 -11.90
CA ILE A 181 12.68 -12.56 -12.87
C ILE A 181 12.36 -13.89 -12.16
N ALA A 182 13.11 -14.22 -11.12
CA ALA A 182 12.92 -15.44 -10.34
C ALA A 182 11.52 -15.48 -9.70
N PHE A 183 11.11 -14.37 -9.08
CA PHE A 183 9.80 -14.22 -8.46
C PHE A 183 8.64 -14.42 -9.44
N ASN A 184 8.73 -13.85 -10.65
CA ASN A 184 7.71 -14.01 -11.68
C ASN A 184 7.63 -15.45 -12.18
N ARG A 185 8.76 -16.14 -12.33
CA ARG A 185 8.80 -17.57 -12.70
C ARG A 185 8.14 -18.44 -11.64
N ALA A 186 8.56 -18.28 -10.39
CA ALA A 186 8.05 -19.06 -9.24
C ALA A 186 6.54 -18.91 -9.01
N ASN A 187 5.94 -17.81 -9.49
CA ASN A 187 4.52 -17.50 -9.30
C ASN A 187 3.70 -17.49 -10.60
N ASN A 188 4.31 -17.88 -11.73
CA ASN A 188 3.72 -17.84 -13.07
C ASN A 188 3.05 -16.48 -13.39
N LEU A 189 3.77 -15.39 -13.14
CA LEU A 189 3.27 -14.02 -13.32
C LEU A 189 3.88 -13.38 -14.55
N LYS A 190 3.03 -12.69 -15.33
CA LYS A 190 3.50 -11.78 -16.39
C LYS A 190 4.25 -10.58 -15.82
N GLN A 191 3.89 -10.15 -14.62
CA GLN A 191 4.51 -9.00 -13.94
C GLN A 191 4.31 -9.12 -12.43
N ALA A 192 5.35 -8.76 -11.69
CA ALA A 192 5.30 -8.72 -10.24
C ALA A 192 4.19 -7.74 -9.75
N PRO A 193 3.51 -8.05 -8.64
CA PRO A 193 2.53 -7.17 -8.02
C PRO A 193 3.08 -5.77 -7.76
N SER A 194 2.20 -4.77 -7.84
CA SER A 194 2.57 -3.36 -7.69
C SER A 194 3.20 -3.03 -6.33
N HIS A 195 2.77 -3.68 -5.25
CA HIS A 195 3.31 -3.43 -3.91
C HIS A 195 4.77 -3.92 -3.76
N ILE A 196 5.12 -5.06 -4.38
CA ILE A 196 6.51 -5.57 -4.41
C ILE A 196 7.39 -4.64 -5.23
N ARG A 197 6.96 -4.30 -6.46
CA ARG A 197 7.69 -3.34 -7.31
C ARG A 197 7.88 -1.99 -6.64
N ARG A 198 6.84 -1.48 -5.95
CA ARG A 198 6.89 -0.21 -5.24
C ARG A 198 7.84 -0.26 -4.05
N ALA A 199 7.88 -1.37 -3.29
CA ALA A 199 8.81 -1.53 -2.18
C ALA A 199 10.26 -1.50 -2.67
N ILE A 200 10.58 -2.30 -3.69
CA ILE A 200 11.91 -2.35 -4.30
C ILE A 200 12.31 -0.98 -4.87
N ARG A 201 11.44 -0.34 -5.68
CA ARG A 201 11.72 0.97 -6.26
C ARG A 201 11.94 2.04 -5.20
N HIS A 202 11.12 2.04 -4.14
CA HIS A 202 11.23 3.01 -3.05
C HIS A 202 12.52 2.80 -2.25
N PHE A 203 12.88 1.54 -1.96
CA PHE A 203 14.16 1.21 -1.33
C PHE A 203 15.34 1.68 -2.18
N LEU A 204 15.36 1.36 -3.48
CA LEU A 204 16.45 1.76 -4.37
C LEU A 204 16.59 3.29 -4.46
N MET A 205 15.48 4.01 -4.61
CA MET A 205 15.52 5.47 -4.75
C MET A 205 15.80 6.22 -3.44
N VAL A 206 15.21 5.77 -2.33
CA VAL A 206 15.24 6.53 -1.06
C VAL A 206 16.30 6.00 -0.09
N ALA A 207 16.48 4.68 -0.01
CA ALA A 207 17.51 4.10 0.86
C ALA A 207 18.88 4.13 0.15
N ARG A 208 18.94 3.57 -1.07
CA ARG A 208 20.17 3.42 -1.86
C ARG A 208 20.54 4.64 -2.70
N GLU A 209 19.66 5.65 -2.78
CA GLU A 209 19.88 6.88 -3.56
C GLU A 209 20.12 6.63 -5.06
N ILE A 210 19.64 5.49 -5.57
CA ILE A 210 19.71 5.14 -6.99
C ILE A 210 18.53 5.76 -7.72
N ASN A 211 18.80 6.78 -8.53
CA ASN A 211 17.75 7.45 -9.29
C ASN A 211 17.20 6.51 -10.38
N ILE A 212 15.88 6.34 -10.41
CA ILE A 212 15.17 5.55 -11.43
C ILE A 212 14.19 6.49 -12.16
N PRO A 213 14.62 7.05 -13.31
CA PRO A 213 13.78 7.93 -14.12
C PRO A 213 12.44 7.30 -14.50
N ARG A 214 11.44 8.12 -14.83
CA ARG A 214 10.15 7.63 -15.34
C ARG A 214 10.41 6.82 -16.62
N GLY A 215 9.70 5.70 -16.77
CA GLY A 215 9.88 4.77 -17.89
C GLY A 215 11.05 3.79 -17.76
N PHE A 216 12.16 4.20 -17.12
CA PHE A 216 13.38 3.38 -17.01
C PHE A 216 13.21 2.13 -16.15
N GLY A 217 12.32 2.18 -15.15
CA GLY A 217 12.01 1.03 -14.31
C GLY A 217 11.48 -0.19 -15.07
N LYS A 218 10.94 -0.02 -16.29
CA LYS A 218 10.41 -1.11 -17.11
C LYS A 218 11.50 -2.13 -17.48
N THR A 219 12.72 -1.67 -17.76
CA THR A 219 13.87 -2.52 -18.12
C THR A 219 14.21 -3.54 -17.03
N TYR A 220 14.00 -3.18 -15.76
CA TYR A 220 14.29 -4.03 -14.60
C TYR A 220 13.04 -4.73 -14.04
N GLY A 221 11.90 -4.68 -14.74
CA GLY A 221 10.63 -5.22 -14.25
C GLY A 221 10.01 -4.42 -13.09
N LEU A 222 10.52 -3.22 -12.82
CA LEU A 222 10.10 -2.28 -11.77
C LEU A 222 9.22 -1.14 -12.32
N SER A 223 8.49 -1.38 -13.43
CA SER A 223 7.62 -0.36 -14.03
C SER A 223 6.69 0.25 -12.98
N GLY A 224 6.47 1.56 -13.03
CA GLY A 224 5.48 2.25 -12.19
C GLY A 224 4.13 2.44 -12.89
N GLU A 225 4.02 2.01 -14.16
CA GLU A 225 2.83 2.22 -14.97
C GLU A 225 1.65 1.42 -14.41
N LYS A 226 0.50 2.10 -14.27
CA LYS A 226 -0.75 1.45 -13.92
C LYS A 226 -1.24 0.68 -15.15
N SER A 227 -1.44 -0.62 -15.02
CA SER A 227 -1.98 -1.47 -16.09
C SER A 227 -3.43 -1.12 -16.50
N SER A 228 -4.10 -0.22 -15.75
CA SER A 228 -5.50 0.15 -15.94
C SER A 228 -5.72 1.55 -16.53
N ILE A 229 -4.67 2.24 -17.01
CA ILE A 229 -4.83 3.55 -17.66
C ILE A 229 -5.76 3.40 -18.88
N GLY A 230 -6.81 4.21 -18.97
CA GLY A 230 -7.76 4.14 -20.09
C GLY A 230 -8.83 3.06 -20.00
N LYS A 231 -8.66 2.03 -19.15
CA LYS A 231 -9.52 0.84 -19.15
C LYS A 231 -10.99 1.16 -18.86
N TYR A 232 -11.27 2.12 -17.98
CA TYR A 232 -12.62 2.42 -17.50
C TYR A 232 -13.18 3.77 -17.96
N GLY A 233 -12.51 4.43 -18.92
CA GLY A 233 -12.94 5.73 -19.42
C GLY A 233 -14.24 5.72 -20.21
N HIS A 234 -14.80 4.53 -20.51
CA HIS A 234 -16.05 4.32 -21.25
C HIS A 234 -17.21 3.88 -20.35
N VAL A 235 -16.96 3.54 -19.07
CA VAL A 235 -17.98 3.05 -18.14
C VAL A 235 -19.08 4.10 -17.96
N ARG A 236 -20.29 3.80 -18.41
CA ARG A 236 -21.46 4.68 -18.29
C ARG A 236 -22.75 3.89 -18.33
N LEU A 237 -23.81 4.43 -17.71
CA LEU A 237 -25.17 4.00 -17.92
C LEU A 237 -25.77 4.72 -19.14
N THR A 238 -26.65 4.06 -19.86
CA THR A 238 -27.55 4.70 -20.83
C THR A 238 -28.72 5.37 -20.12
N GLU A 239 -29.43 6.28 -20.80
CA GLU A 239 -30.63 6.92 -20.25
C GLU A 239 -31.69 5.89 -19.86
N GLU A 240 -31.92 4.88 -20.71
CA GLU A 240 -32.82 3.76 -20.43
C GLU A 240 -32.40 2.97 -19.18
N GLN A 241 -31.09 2.72 -19.01
CA GLN A 241 -30.59 2.04 -17.82
C GLN A 241 -30.78 2.89 -16.57
N ILE A 242 -30.58 4.21 -16.66
CA ILE A 242 -30.80 5.13 -15.53
C ILE A 242 -32.26 5.09 -15.10
N TYR A 243 -33.19 5.19 -16.05
CA TYR A 243 -34.63 5.09 -15.80
C TYR A 243 -34.99 3.75 -15.14
N ARG A 244 -34.53 2.63 -15.68
CA ARG A 244 -34.84 1.30 -15.13
C ARG A 244 -34.23 1.07 -13.74
N VAL A 245 -33.05 1.62 -13.45
CA VAL A 245 -32.47 1.57 -12.11
C VAL A 245 -33.31 2.38 -11.13
N ASP A 246 -33.69 3.61 -11.49
CA ASP A 246 -34.54 4.45 -10.65
C ASP A 246 -35.91 3.81 -10.39
N GLU A 247 -36.55 3.29 -11.45
CA GLU A 247 -37.83 2.60 -11.38
C GLU A 247 -37.75 1.37 -10.45
N TYR A 248 -36.69 0.57 -10.56
CA TYR A 248 -36.49 -0.58 -9.67
C TYR A 248 -36.38 -0.14 -8.21
N LEU A 249 -35.56 0.87 -7.93
CA LEU A 249 -35.35 1.36 -6.58
C LEU A 249 -36.64 1.99 -6.01
N PHE A 250 -37.44 2.66 -6.84
CA PHE A 250 -38.75 3.17 -6.46
C PHE A 250 -39.73 2.04 -6.10
N LYS A 251 -39.92 1.06 -6.98
CA LYS A 251 -40.82 -0.07 -6.74
C LYS A 251 -40.42 -0.84 -5.47
N ARG A 252 -39.12 -1.02 -5.26
CA ARG A 252 -38.60 -1.68 -4.06
C ARG A 252 -38.66 -0.82 -2.81
N SER A 253 -38.69 0.50 -2.93
CA SER A 253 -38.90 1.39 -1.78
C SER A 253 -40.32 1.32 -1.21
N LEU A 254 -41.26 0.68 -1.92
CA LEU A 254 -42.56 0.34 -1.35
C LEU A 254 -42.49 -0.87 -0.40
N LEU A 255 -41.33 -1.56 -0.33
CA LEU A 255 -41.05 -2.60 0.63
C LEU A 255 -40.25 -1.98 1.78
N GLU A 256 -40.75 -2.13 3.00
CA GLU A 256 -40.03 -1.70 4.21
C GLU A 256 -38.84 -2.64 4.45
N GLU A 257 -37.63 -2.14 4.22
CA GLU A 257 -36.37 -2.82 4.56
C GLU A 257 -35.44 -1.82 5.24
N ASP A 258 -35.38 -1.92 6.56
CA ASP A 258 -34.53 -1.10 7.40
C ASP A 258 -33.06 -1.49 7.30
N PHE A 259 -32.19 -0.51 7.50
CA PHE A 259 -30.76 -0.71 7.66
C PHE A 259 -30.25 0.13 8.83
N SER A 260 -29.55 -0.52 9.76
CA SER A 260 -28.90 0.18 10.87
C SER A 260 -27.47 -0.29 11.10
N LEU A 261 -26.63 0.60 11.64
CA LEU A 261 -25.28 0.28 12.10
C LEU A 261 -25.09 0.77 13.53
N LYS A 262 -24.58 -0.11 14.38
CA LYS A 262 -24.21 0.18 15.76
C LYS A 262 -22.69 0.33 15.93
N ASN A 263 -22.28 1.14 16.91
CA ASN A 263 -20.90 1.27 17.35
C ASN A 263 -20.49 0.07 18.24
N SER A 264 -19.26 0.08 18.79
CA SER A 264 -18.78 -0.96 19.72
C SER A 264 -19.52 -0.99 21.05
N GLU A 265 -20.15 0.10 21.44
CA GLU A 265 -20.92 0.27 22.68
C GLU A 265 -22.42 -0.07 22.48
N GLY A 266 -22.82 -0.48 21.27
CA GLY A 266 -24.20 -0.83 20.94
C GLY A 266 -25.09 0.36 20.53
N GLU A 267 -24.56 1.57 20.50
CA GLU A 267 -25.28 2.78 20.08
C GLU A 267 -25.49 2.80 18.55
N THR A 268 -26.70 3.10 18.10
CA THR A 268 -27.03 3.27 16.68
C THR A 268 -26.40 4.55 16.13
N ILE A 269 -25.50 4.40 15.15
CA ILE A 269 -24.89 5.53 14.44
C ILE A 269 -25.62 5.83 13.13
N VAL A 270 -25.99 4.78 12.40
CA VAL A 270 -26.75 4.85 11.15
C VAL A 270 -28.09 4.20 11.39
N SER A 271 -29.17 4.88 11.01
CA SER A 271 -30.52 4.34 10.97
C SER A 271 -31.17 4.79 9.68
N ILE A 272 -31.59 3.84 8.84
CA ILE A 272 -32.22 4.09 7.55
C ILE A 272 -33.47 3.20 7.52
N PRO A 273 -34.66 3.74 7.82
CA PRO A 273 -35.90 2.96 7.84
C PRO A 273 -36.27 2.34 6.50
N ASN A 274 -35.77 2.88 5.39
CA ASN A 274 -36.01 2.31 4.06
C ASN A 274 -34.76 2.41 3.19
N ILE A 275 -34.02 1.31 3.11
CA ILE A 275 -32.73 1.29 2.40
C ILE A 275 -32.90 1.49 0.90
N TYR A 276 -34.01 1.06 0.28
CA TYR A 276 -34.22 1.29 -1.16
C TYR A 276 -34.54 2.75 -1.46
N ARG A 277 -35.39 3.41 -0.66
CA ARG A 277 -35.63 4.87 -0.75
C ARG A 277 -34.32 5.64 -0.63
N HIS A 278 -33.51 5.29 0.36
CA HIS A 278 -32.19 5.91 0.58
C HIS A 278 -31.23 5.66 -0.59
N VAL A 279 -31.13 4.42 -1.09
CA VAL A 279 -30.28 4.07 -2.22
C VAL A 279 -30.74 4.77 -3.50
N ARG A 280 -32.06 4.98 -3.70
CA ARG A 280 -32.61 5.76 -4.81
C ARG A 280 -32.11 7.21 -4.77
N VAL A 281 -32.17 7.86 -3.61
CA VAL A 281 -31.64 9.22 -3.42
C VAL A 281 -30.16 9.26 -3.74
N VAL A 282 -29.39 8.35 -3.13
CA VAL A 282 -27.94 8.24 -3.34
C VAL A 282 -27.62 8.01 -4.82
N PHE A 283 -28.35 7.13 -5.50
CA PHE A 283 -28.16 6.83 -6.92
C PHE A 283 -28.29 8.09 -7.79
N ASN A 284 -29.44 8.75 -7.73
CA ASN A 284 -29.75 9.92 -8.56
C ASN A 284 -28.81 11.09 -8.23
N CYS A 285 -28.61 11.37 -6.94
CA CYS A 285 -27.74 12.45 -6.48
C CYS A 285 -26.28 12.19 -6.89
N PHE A 286 -25.77 10.96 -6.72
CA PHE A 286 -24.37 10.67 -7.06
C PHE A 286 -24.14 10.64 -8.57
N LEU A 287 -25.18 10.35 -9.36
CA LEU A 287 -25.09 10.45 -10.82
C LEU A 287 -24.96 11.91 -11.27
N GLU A 288 -25.70 12.83 -10.64
CA GLU A 288 -25.60 14.27 -10.94
C GLU A 288 -24.31 14.91 -10.38
N MET A 289 -23.88 14.54 -9.17
CA MET A 289 -22.70 15.15 -8.52
C MET A 289 -21.37 14.44 -8.80
N PHE A 290 -21.41 13.19 -9.28
CA PHE A 290 -20.24 12.31 -9.50
C PHE A 290 -19.18 12.36 -8.38
N PRO A 291 -19.56 12.22 -7.09
CA PRO A 291 -18.62 12.38 -5.98
C PRO A 291 -17.73 11.15 -5.80
N ARG A 292 -16.64 11.28 -5.04
CA ARG A 292 -16.01 10.09 -4.44
C ARG A 292 -16.98 9.56 -3.39
N PRO A 293 -17.41 8.28 -3.45
CA PRO A 293 -18.46 7.78 -2.56
C PRO A 293 -18.15 7.99 -1.07
N SER A 294 -16.93 7.68 -0.64
CA SER A 294 -16.52 7.86 0.75
C SER A 294 -16.59 9.32 1.22
N SER A 295 -16.38 10.29 0.33
CA SER A 295 -16.48 11.71 0.66
C SER A 295 -17.93 12.17 0.79
N ALA A 296 -18.78 11.83 -0.18
CA ALA A 296 -20.19 12.20 -0.14
C ALA A 296 -20.95 11.54 1.04
N LEU A 297 -20.62 10.30 1.41
CA LEU A 297 -21.21 9.65 2.59
C LEU A 297 -20.80 10.31 3.92
N ARG A 298 -19.79 11.18 3.94
CA ARG A 298 -19.36 11.94 5.13
C ARG A 298 -19.74 13.41 5.06
N MET A 299 -20.46 13.80 4.02
CA MET A 299 -20.80 15.18 3.78
C MET A 299 -21.90 15.61 4.75
N PRO A 300 -21.71 16.71 5.50
CA PRO A 300 -22.73 17.21 6.41
C PRO A 300 -23.88 17.83 5.62
N ARG A 301 -25.08 17.82 6.20
CA ARG A 301 -26.30 18.42 5.62
C ARG A 301 -26.10 19.89 5.25
N GLY A 302 -25.41 20.66 6.10
CA GLY A 302 -25.12 22.08 5.85
C GLY A 302 -24.23 22.37 4.63
N ALA A 303 -23.65 21.34 4.00
CA ALA A 303 -22.93 21.48 2.74
C ALA A 303 -23.85 21.44 1.50
N ILE A 304 -25.15 21.22 1.69
CA ILE A 304 -26.16 21.26 0.63
C ILE A 304 -26.88 22.59 0.70
N LYS A 305 -26.80 23.37 -0.38
CA LYS A 305 -27.57 24.60 -0.58
C LYS A 305 -28.61 24.35 -1.65
N LEU A 306 -29.89 24.37 -1.26
CA LEU A 306 -31.01 24.23 -2.17
C LEU A 306 -31.46 25.61 -2.66
N ASN A 307 -31.53 25.78 -3.97
CA ASN A 307 -32.16 26.90 -4.66
C ASN A 307 -33.41 26.41 -5.39
N GLU A 308 -34.19 27.32 -5.99
CA GLU A 308 -35.43 26.98 -6.70
C GLU A 308 -35.22 26.03 -7.89
N ASP A 309 -34.16 26.23 -8.66
CA ASP A 309 -33.87 25.53 -9.91
C ASP A 309 -32.60 24.66 -9.83
N SER A 310 -31.94 24.63 -8.68
CA SER A 310 -30.63 24.01 -8.54
C SER A 310 -30.33 23.60 -7.10
N ALA A 311 -29.35 22.70 -6.93
CA ALA A 311 -28.66 22.51 -5.68
C ALA A 311 -27.15 22.66 -5.88
N GLU A 312 -26.51 23.43 -5.01
CA GLU A 312 -25.05 23.47 -4.89
C GLU A 312 -24.63 22.62 -3.70
N ILE A 313 -23.69 21.70 -3.90
CA ILE A 313 -23.21 20.78 -2.90
C ILE A 313 -21.69 20.85 -2.79
N THR A 314 -21.19 21.18 -1.61
CA THR A 314 -19.75 21.28 -1.35
C THR A 314 -19.21 19.97 -0.76
N ILE A 315 -18.20 19.37 -1.40
CA ILE A 315 -17.64 18.08 -0.97
C ILE A 315 -16.13 18.18 -0.73
N PHE A 316 -15.71 17.84 0.49
CA PHE A 316 -14.31 17.70 0.86
C PHE A 316 -13.76 16.29 0.56
N GLU A 317 -12.72 16.21 -0.26
CA GLU A 317 -12.07 14.96 -0.64
C GLU A 317 -10.75 14.75 0.13
N ARG A 318 -10.83 14.12 1.32
CA ARG A 318 -9.67 13.83 2.20
C ARG A 318 -8.44 13.25 1.46
N LYS A 319 -8.67 12.44 0.43
CA LYS A 319 -7.59 11.80 -0.34
C LYS A 319 -6.68 12.82 -1.03
N THR A 320 -7.24 13.91 -1.53
CA THR A 320 -6.48 14.95 -2.23
C THR A 320 -6.35 16.23 -1.40
N GLY A 321 -7.19 16.40 -0.38
CA GLY A 321 -7.26 17.61 0.44
C GLY A 321 -8.01 18.75 -0.23
N ASP A 322 -8.74 18.46 -1.30
CA ASP A 322 -9.47 19.46 -2.08
C ASP A 322 -10.92 19.56 -1.63
N GLN A 323 -11.49 20.75 -1.86
CA GLN A 323 -12.92 20.99 -1.78
C GLN A 323 -13.46 21.25 -3.18
N TRP A 324 -14.58 20.62 -3.52
CA TRP A 324 -15.21 20.74 -4.83
C TRP A 324 -16.67 21.17 -4.68
N SER A 325 -17.11 22.13 -5.50
CA SER A 325 -18.53 22.43 -5.68
C SER A 325 -19.13 21.52 -6.74
N LYS A 326 -20.28 20.93 -6.42
CA LYS A 326 -21.07 20.05 -7.27
C LYS A 326 -22.45 20.64 -7.48
N TYR A 327 -23.08 20.31 -8.60
CA TYR A 327 -24.35 20.90 -8.96
C TYR A 327 -25.37 19.83 -9.35
N ILE A 328 -26.62 20.05 -8.99
CA ILE A 328 -27.80 19.37 -9.54
C ILE A 328 -28.64 20.48 -10.17
N LEU A 329 -28.91 20.40 -11.47
CA LEU A 329 -29.56 21.49 -12.22
C LEU A 329 -30.91 21.03 -12.78
N ALA A 330 -31.98 21.75 -12.46
CA ALA A 330 -33.34 21.44 -12.92
C ALA A 330 -33.55 21.73 -14.41
N SER A 331 -32.61 22.42 -15.08
CA SER A 331 -32.59 22.59 -16.53
C SER A 331 -32.44 21.27 -17.30
N PHE A 332 -31.96 20.21 -16.64
CA PHE A 332 -31.92 18.86 -17.21
C PHE A 332 -33.04 18.01 -16.61
N ALA A 333 -33.71 17.19 -17.43
CA ALA A 333 -34.84 16.36 -16.99
C ALA A 333 -34.50 15.47 -15.78
N HIS A 334 -33.39 14.74 -15.84
CA HIS A 334 -32.92 13.92 -14.72
C HIS A 334 -32.49 14.77 -13.51
N GLY A 335 -31.91 15.95 -13.74
CA GLY A 335 -31.54 16.88 -12.67
C GLY A 335 -32.75 17.46 -11.94
N LYS A 336 -33.83 17.78 -12.66
CA LYS A 336 -35.12 18.20 -12.08
C LYS A 336 -35.72 17.11 -11.19
N HIS A 337 -35.77 15.87 -11.70
CA HIS A 337 -36.23 14.73 -10.92
C HIS A 337 -35.38 14.51 -9.66
N THR A 338 -34.04 14.57 -9.80
CA THR A 338 -33.10 14.40 -8.70
C THR A 338 -33.26 15.50 -7.64
N LEU A 339 -33.43 16.76 -8.06
CA LEU A 339 -33.61 17.90 -7.15
C LEU A 339 -34.88 17.76 -6.33
N GLN A 340 -35.99 17.38 -6.97
CA GLN A 340 -37.24 17.10 -6.27
C GLN A 340 -37.07 15.96 -5.26
N LEU A 341 -36.49 14.84 -5.68
CA LEU A 341 -36.25 13.67 -4.84
C LEU A 341 -35.38 14.01 -3.61
N LEU A 342 -34.38 14.88 -3.79
CA LEU A 342 -33.50 15.36 -2.73
C LEU A 342 -34.23 16.27 -1.75
N ARG A 343 -35.07 17.20 -2.23
CA ARG A 343 -35.89 18.07 -1.36
C ARG A 343 -36.80 17.25 -0.47
N GLU A 344 -37.61 16.37 -1.07
CA GLU A 344 -38.50 15.46 -0.35
C GLU A 344 -37.72 14.66 0.71
N TYR A 345 -36.57 14.10 0.34
CA TYR A 345 -35.76 13.31 1.27
C TYR A 345 -35.19 14.14 2.43
N LEU A 346 -34.80 15.39 2.16
CA LEU A 346 -34.30 16.29 3.19
C LEU A 346 -35.43 16.80 4.09
N ASP A 347 -36.65 16.96 3.59
CA ASP A 347 -37.81 17.35 4.40
C ASP A 347 -38.30 16.18 5.27
N GLU A 348 -38.23 14.95 4.75
CA GLU A 348 -38.59 13.71 5.46
C GLU A 348 -37.59 13.33 6.58
N THR A 349 -36.38 13.88 6.58
CA THR A 349 -35.28 13.40 7.44
C THR A 349 -34.47 14.53 8.04
N ASP A 350 -33.98 14.33 9.26
CA ASP A 350 -33.16 15.29 10.01
C ASP A 350 -31.67 14.89 10.07
N TYR A 351 -31.25 13.92 9.27
CA TYR A 351 -29.89 13.39 9.30
C TYR A 351 -28.81 14.48 9.16
N PRO A 352 -27.90 14.62 10.12
CA PRO A 352 -26.69 15.44 9.99
C PRO A 352 -25.82 15.06 8.79
N TYR A 353 -25.83 13.78 8.39
CA TYR A 353 -25.15 13.26 7.20
C TYR A 353 -26.17 12.56 6.28
N PRO A 354 -26.86 13.32 5.41
CA PRO A 354 -28.05 12.83 4.68
C PRO A 354 -27.78 11.57 3.86
N PHE A 355 -26.72 11.55 3.05
CA PHE A 355 -26.39 10.41 2.20
C PHE A 355 -25.86 9.19 2.96
N ALA A 356 -25.70 9.28 4.28
CA ALA A 356 -25.35 8.13 5.09
C ALA A 356 -26.42 7.70 6.08
N GLY A 357 -27.53 8.44 6.20
CA GLY A 357 -28.55 8.18 7.23
C GLY A 357 -27.94 8.17 8.64
N SER A 358 -26.95 9.02 8.89
CA SER A 358 -26.14 8.99 10.10
C SER A 358 -26.37 10.23 10.97
N TYR A 359 -26.50 9.99 12.27
CA TYR A 359 -26.62 11.03 13.30
C TYR A 359 -25.25 11.45 13.87
N LYS A 360 -24.19 10.69 13.56
CA LYS A 360 -22.83 10.95 14.05
C LYS A 360 -21.78 10.86 12.94
N PRO A 361 -20.59 11.46 13.14
CA PRO A 361 -19.47 11.28 12.24
C PRO A 361 -19.10 9.80 12.06
N LEU A 362 -18.81 9.40 10.82
CA LEU A 362 -18.54 8.00 10.47
C LEU A 362 -17.04 7.69 10.46
N SER A 363 -16.66 6.61 11.15
CA SER A 363 -15.36 5.98 10.99
C SER A 363 -15.24 5.32 9.60
N ASP A 364 -14.01 5.01 9.18
CA ASP A 364 -13.77 4.29 7.93
C ASP A 364 -14.46 2.92 7.87
N ARG A 365 -14.52 2.23 9.01
CA ARG A 365 -15.23 0.95 9.15
C ARG A 365 -16.74 1.12 8.97
N HIS A 366 -17.33 2.19 9.50
CA HIS A 366 -18.76 2.45 9.35
C HIS A 366 -19.10 2.74 7.89
N VAL A 367 -18.31 3.58 7.22
CA VAL A 367 -18.52 3.87 5.79
C VAL A 367 -18.33 2.63 4.91
N ASP A 368 -17.38 1.76 5.22
CA ASP A 368 -17.21 0.50 4.48
C ASP A 368 -18.41 -0.43 4.65
N LYS A 369 -19.01 -0.53 5.84
CA LYS A 369 -20.23 -1.33 6.07
C LYS A 369 -21.44 -0.74 5.34
N LEU A 370 -21.67 0.57 5.48
CA LEU A 370 -22.76 1.26 4.78
C LEU A 370 -22.62 1.13 3.26
N ARG A 371 -21.42 1.36 2.72
CA ARG A 371 -21.15 1.21 1.29
C ARG A 371 -21.44 -0.21 0.82
N LYS A 372 -21.18 -1.24 1.62
CA LYS A 372 -21.54 -2.63 1.28
C LYS A 372 -23.06 -2.82 1.20
N GLY A 373 -23.82 -2.24 2.13
CA GLY A 373 -25.29 -2.24 2.10
C GLY A 373 -25.83 -1.58 0.82
N ILE A 374 -25.41 -0.34 0.55
CA ILE A 374 -25.80 0.41 -0.66
C ILE A 374 -25.39 -0.35 -1.93
N ASN A 375 -24.15 -0.85 -2.00
CA ASN A 375 -23.66 -1.61 -3.15
C ASN A 375 -24.47 -2.87 -3.42
N LYS A 376 -25.01 -3.53 -2.38
CA LYS A 376 -25.84 -4.73 -2.56
C LYS A 376 -27.10 -4.37 -3.35
N LYS A 377 -27.81 -3.30 -2.94
CA LYS A 377 -29.04 -2.84 -3.58
C LYS A 377 -28.81 -2.28 -4.98
N LEU A 378 -27.72 -1.54 -5.18
CA LEU A 378 -27.34 -1.08 -6.53
C LEU A 378 -27.08 -2.24 -7.49
N LYS A 379 -26.41 -3.32 -7.05
CA LYS A 379 -26.19 -4.50 -7.91
C LYS A 379 -27.50 -5.16 -8.31
N GLU A 380 -28.48 -5.22 -7.42
CA GLU A 380 -29.81 -5.74 -7.73
C GLU A 380 -30.50 -4.87 -8.80
N ALA A 381 -30.46 -3.56 -8.64
CA ALA A 381 -31.01 -2.61 -9.61
C ALA A 381 -30.28 -2.66 -10.97
N TYR A 382 -28.96 -2.78 -10.99
CA TYR A 382 -28.17 -2.91 -12.22
C TYR A 382 -28.48 -4.18 -12.99
N ARG A 383 -28.73 -5.31 -12.30
CA ARG A 383 -29.22 -6.53 -12.96
C ARG A 383 -30.58 -6.32 -13.58
N TYR A 384 -31.49 -5.67 -12.85
CA TYR A 384 -32.83 -5.35 -13.36
C TYR A 384 -32.78 -4.47 -14.60
N ALA A 385 -31.84 -3.52 -14.67
CA ALA A 385 -31.63 -2.64 -15.80
C ALA A 385 -30.76 -3.25 -16.92
N SER A 386 -30.44 -4.55 -16.86
CA SER A 386 -29.62 -5.24 -17.86
C SER A 386 -28.24 -4.58 -18.09
N VAL A 387 -27.62 -4.03 -17.03
CA VAL A 387 -26.26 -3.51 -17.11
C VAL A 387 -25.29 -4.69 -17.21
N THR A 388 -24.49 -4.76 -18.27
CA THR A 388 -23.59 -5.89 -18.53
C THR A 388 -22.14 -5.64 -18.14
N ASP A 389 -21.73 -4.38 -17.99
CA ASP A 389 -20.35 -4.02 -17.66
C ASP A 389 -20.00 -4.44 -16.20
N GLU A 390 -19.00 -5.32 -16.07
CA GLU A 390 -18.53 -5.88 -14.80
C GLU A 390 -18.10 -4.81 -13.78
N TYR A 391 -17.70 -3.60 -14.24
CA TYR A 391 -17.32 -2.51 -13.36
C TYR A 391 -18.44 -2.08 -12.42
N PHE A 392 -19.70 -2.13 -12.89
CA PHE A 392 -20.87 -1.84 -12.06
C PHE A 392 -21.12 -2.88 -10.97
N TYR A 393 -20.55 -4.08 -11.09
CA TYR A 393 -20.69 -5.15 -10.11
C TYR A 393 -19.50 -5.25 -9.16
N THR A 394 -18.32 -4.86 -9.62
CA THR A 394 -17.11 -4.80 -8.79
C THR A 394 -17.02 -3.50 -7.99
N HIS A 395 -17.45 -2.39 -8.57
CA HIS A 395 -17.42 -1.05 -7.96
C HIS A 395 -18.73 -0.26 -8.11
N PRO A 396 -19.87 -0.76 -7.59
CA PRO A 396 -21.22 -0.26 -7.95
C PRO A 396 -21.44 1.24 -7.75
N LEU A 397 -21.11 1.75 -6.55
CA LEU A 397 -21.29 3.16 -6.21
C LEU A 397 -20.22 4.06 -6.87
N TYR A 398 -19.03 3.51 -7.16
CA TYR A 398 -17.98 4.27 -7.84
C TYR A 398 -18.24 4.38 -9.35
N ALA A 399 -18.92 3.41 -9.95
CA ALA A 399 -19.36 3.46 -11.34
C ALA A 399 -20.24 4.68 -11.63
N LEU A 400 -21.04 5.13 -10.65
CA LEU A 400 -21.84 6.36 -10.77
C LEU A 400 -20.97 7.61 -10.98
N ARG A 401 -19.76 7.67 -10.41
CA ARG A 401 -18.81 8.75 -10.68
C ARG A 401 -18.36 8.77 -12.15
N HIS A 402 -18.19 7.60 -12.77
CA HIS A 402 -17.87 7.50 -14.20
C HIS A 402 -19.07 7.93 -15.06
N SER A 403 -20.24 7.35 -14.81
CA SER A 403 -21.47 7.69 -15.54
C SER A 403 -21.80 9.18 -15.43
N GLY A 404 -21.76 9.75 -14.23
CA GLY A 404 -22.08 11.14 -13.98
C GLY A 404 -21.13 12.12 -14.68
N ALA A 405 -19.82 11.85 -14.61
CA ALA A 405 -18.83 12.64 -15.35
C ALA A 405 -19.11 12.63 -16.86
N GLN A 406 -19.48 11.47 -17.42
CA GLN A 406 -19.81 11.37 -18.83
C GLN A 406 -21.10 12.07 -19.22
N ILE A 407 -22.13 12.05 -18.36
CA ILE A 407 -23.38 12.78 -18.57
C ILE A 407 -23.09 14.29 -18.62
N TRP A 408 -22.31 14.80 -17.66
CA TRP A 408 -21.92 16.20 -17.64
C TRP A 408 -21.05 16.61 -18.82
N LEU A 409 -20.09 15.75 -19.22
CA LEU A 409 -19.34 15.97 -20.46
C LEU A 409 -20.26 15.99 -21.67
N GLN A 410 -21.29 15.14 -21.76
CA GLN A 410 -22.25 15.21 -22.87
C GLN A 410 -23.02 16.53 -22.89
N ARG A 411 -23.54 16.96 -21.73
CA ARG A 411 -24.32 18.21 -21.56
C ARG A 411 -23.51 19.47 -21.90
N THR A 412 -22.22 19.45 -21.63
CA THR A 412 -21.30 20.58 -21.86
C THR A 412 -20.58 20.51 -23.20
N ASN A 413 -21.02 19.62 -24.09
CA ASN A 413 -20.33 19.36 -25.35
C ASN A 413 -18.82 19.06 -25.14
N TRP A 414 -18.51 18.22 -24.17
CA TRP A 414 -17.18 17.72 -23.76
C TRP A 414 -16.21 18.84 -23.37
N ASP A 415 -16.68 19.83 -22.63
CA ASP A 415 -15.81 20.79 -21.95
C ASP A 415 -15.13 20.12 -20.74
N TYR A 416 -13.92 19.61 -20.96
CA TYR A 416 -13.17 18.96 -19.88
C TYR A 416 -12.67 19.94 -18.81
N ALA A 417 -12.45 21.20 -19.15
CA ALA A 417 -11.96 22.18 -18.20
C ALA A 417 -13.05 22.46 -17.16
N LEU A 418 -14.26 22.78 -17.62
CA LEU A 418 -15.41 22.99 -16.75
C LEU A 418 -15.67 21.79 -15.82
N ILE A 419 -15.69 20.57 -16.37
CA ILE A 419 -15.96 19.38 -15.56
C ILE A 419 -14.80 19.03 -14.62
N SER A 420 -13.56 19.40 -14.96
CA SER A 420 -12.41 19.20 -14.08
C SER A 420 -12.49 20.05 -12.81
N GLU A 421 -12.99 21.29 -12.90
CA GLU A 421 -13.23 22.19 -11.76
C GLU A 421 -14.26 21.64 -10.77
N MET A 422 -15.00 20.60 -11.14
CA MET A 422 -15.95 19.93 -10.27
C MET A 422 -15.34 18.70 -9.57
N GLY A 423 -14.10 18.26 -9.80
CA GLY A 423 -13.61 17.06 -9.13
C GLY A 423 -12.23 16.50 -9.50
N TRP A 424 -11.46 17.21 -10.32
CA TRP A 424 -10.14 16.78 -10.78
C TRP A 424 -9.20 17.97 -10.99
N ARG A 425 -8.03 17.95 -10.33
CA ARG A 425 -6.96 18.95 -10.58
C ARG A 425 -6.36 18.89 -11.98
N ASP A 426 -6.53 17.77 -12.67
CA ASP A 426 -5.89 17.50 -13.94
C ASP A 426 -6.89 16.92 -14.94
N ILE A 427 -7.10 17.66 -16.02
CA ILE A 427 -7.94 17.29 -17.16
C ILE A 427 -7.55 15.94 -17.74
N SER A 428 -6.24 15.62 -17.78
CA SER A 428 -5.76 14.35 -18.33
C SER A 428 -6.32 13.17 -17.54
N THR A 429 -6.45 13.33 -16.22
CA THR A 429 -7.04 12.30 -15.35
C THR A 429 -8.52 12.11 -15.64
N LEU A 430 -9.29 13.18 -15.81
CA LEU A 430 -10.71 13.10 -16.19
C LEU A 430 -10.86 12.37 -17.54
N ARG A 431 -10.13 12.81 -18.56
CA ARG A 431 -10.20 12.28 -19.92
C ARG A 431 -9.79 10.80 -20.03
N LEU A 432 -8.70 10.41 -19.35
CA LEU A 432 -8.17 9.05 -19.45
C LEU A 432 -8.97 8.05 -18.62
N PHE A 433 -9.47 8.44 -17.45
CA PHE A 433 -10.04 7.47 -16.51
C PHE A 433 -11.55 7.49 -16.42
N TYR A 434 -12.23 8.62 -16.68
CA TYR A 434 -13.64 8.77 -16.35
C TYR A 434 -14.54 9.10 -17.54
N GLY A 435 -14.07 9.90 -18.50
CA GLY A 435 -14.92 10.37 -19.58
C GLY A 435 -14.20 10.50 -20.91
N ARG A 436 -13.82 9.37 -21.51
CA ARG A 436 -13.22 9.38 -22.84
C ARG A 436 -14.28 9.74 -23.87
N MET A 437 -14.04 10.78 -24.67
CA MET A 437 -14.92 11.14 -25.79
C MET A 437 -15.08 9.95 -26.75
N PRO A 438 -16.32 9.54 -27.08
CA PRO A 438 -16.56 8.52 -28.09
C PRO A 438 -16.07 8.98 -29.47
N ALA A 439 -15.51 8.07 -30.27
CA ALA A 439 -14.98 8.39 -31.59
C ALA A 439 -16.03 9.02 -32.52
N GLN A 440 -17.28 8.56 -32.45
CA GLN A 440 -18.39 9.09 -33.24
C GLN A 440 -18.69 10.57 -32.93
N ILE A 441 -18.61 10.96 -31.66
CA ILE A 441 -18.79 12.36 -31.24
C ILE A 441 -17.64 13.22 -31.73
N PHE A 442 -16.41 12.72 -31.62
CA PHE A 442 -15.24 13.39 -32.18
C PHE A 442 -15.38 13.61 -33.68
N GLN A 443 -15.76 12.57 -34.43
CA GLN A 443 -16.01 12.66 -35.87
C GLN A 443 -17.11 13.68 -36.19
N LYS A 444 -18.24 13.66 -35.48
CA LYS A 444 -19.33 14.63 -35.65
C LYS A 444 -18.82 16.06 -35.50
N LYS A 445 -18.04 16.35 -34.45
CA LYS A 445 -17.43 17.68 -34.23
C LYS A 445 -16.52 18.10 -35.37
N VAL A 446 -15.65 17.20 -35.85
CA VAL A 446 -14.77 17.48 -36.99
C VAL A 446 -15.58 17.76 -38.26
N MET A 447 -16.67 17.01 -38.49
CA MET A 447 -17.53 17.24 -39.66
C MET A 447 -18.30 18.57 -39.58
N THR A 448 -18.78 18.96 -38.39
CA THR A 448 -19.39 20.29 -38.19
C THR A 448 -18.41 21.41 -38.52
N LEU A 449 -17.14 21.28 -38.12
CA LEU A 449 -16.10 22.26 -38.46
C LEU A 449 -15.82 22.34 -39.96
N LYS A 450 -15.89 21.21 -40.69
CA LYS A 450 -15.77 21.21 -42.16
C LYS A 450 -16.93 21.93 -42.84
N GLN A 451 -18.14 21.83 -42.28
CA GLN A 451 -19.33 22.49 -42.82
C GLN A 451 -19.34 24.00 -42.56
N THR A 452 -18.85 24.44 -41.39
CA THR A 452 -18.75 25.87 -41.07
C THR A 452 -17.50 26.53 -41.67
N GLY A 453 -16.41 25.79 -41.86
CA GLY A 453 -15.18 26.28 -42.50
C GLY A 453 -15.26 26.41 -44.03
N GLY A 454 -16.38 26.02 -44.66
CA GLY A 454 -16.67 26.26 -46.08
C GLY A 454 -17.48 27.54 -46.34
N MET A 455 -17.77 28.33 -45.30
CA MET A 455 -18.41 29.65 -45.38
C MET A 455 -17.46 30.76 -44.91
N ILE A 456 -16.21 30.73 -45.38
CA ILE A 456 -15.27 31.86 -45.29
C ILE A 456 -14.82 32.20 -46.70
#